data_AF-A0A935E4J0-F1
#
_entry.id   AF-A0A935E4J0-F1
#
_cell.length_a   1.000
_cell.length_b   1.000
_cell.length_c   1.000
_cell.angle_alpha   90.00
_cell.angle_beta   90.00
_cell.angle_gamma   90.00
#
_symmetry.space_group_name_H-M   'P 1'
#
loop_
_entity.id
_entity.type
_entity.pdbx_description
1 polymer ?
#
loop_
_entity_poly.entity_id
_entity_poly.type
_entity_poly.pdbx_seq_one_letter_code
_entity_poly.pdbx_strand_id
1 'polypeptide(L)'
;MRSAFLFILLCTTACSILRPDVNPWIPPFSIDKACEIHPDEKKDSIRGSIQCDGDKYDYEYHENSYQGPLTAAEKFRYAFIGNYHNKFFDHIYIDTKLSAKYMDSVEILAIMQKNQFRGTYLFECKACNQVATLRFRKKEYNFPFFSDQALDEANETNFYLDTIDGYYRKIYISKTGKESGLLMEKLVGRRSAKKLAIHSSTTKDPENTLYYLKSVRNRHHDKDKK
;
A
#
# COMPACT_ATOMS: atom_id res chain seq x y z
N MET A 1 54.22 58.47 42.45
CA MET A 1 53.13 58.86 41.52
C MET A 1 53.58 58.64 40.09
N ARG A 2 53.04 57.62 39.42
CA ARG A 2 52.66 57.59 37.99
C ARG A 2 52.11 56.21 37.69
N SER A 3 50.84 56.20 37.28
CA SER A 3 49.98 55.04 37.10
C SER A 3 50.44 54.11 35.98
N ALA A 4 50.40 52.81 36.21
CA ALA A 4 50.28 51.82 35.15
C ALA A 4 48.79 51.52 34.97
N PHE A 5 48.21 51.93 33.84
CA PHE A 5 46.85 51.58 33.44
C PHE A 5 46.88 50.15 32.90
N LEU A 6 46.32 49.21 33.65
CA LEU A 6 46.15 47.82 33.23
C LEU A 6 44.87 47.71 32.40
N PHE A 7 44.98 47.58 31.08
CA PHE A 7 43.85 47.33 30.19
C PHE A 7 43.47 45.84 30.29
N ILE A 8 42.39 45.54 31.00
CA ILE A 8 41.80 44.19 31.05
C ILE A 8 40.92 44.03 29.81
N LEU A 9 41.40 43.25 28.85
CA LEU A 9 40.61 42.80 27.69
C LEU A 9 39.60 41.75 28.18
N LEU A 10 38.35 42.15 28.37
CA LEU A 10 37.23 41.22 28.57
C LEU A 10 36.85 40.64 27.20
N CYS A 11 37.43 39.49 26.85
CA CYS A 11 36.91 38.65 25.78
C CYS A 11 35.58 38.05 26.23
N THR A 12 34.48 38.71 25.89
CA THR A 12 33.14 38.11 25.98
C THR A 12 33.06 37.00 24.95
N THR A 13 33.15 35.74 25.38
CA THR A 13 32.77 34.61 24.56
C THR A 13 31.28 34.73 24.27
N ALA A 14 30.95 35.17 23.05
CA ALA A 14 29.59 35.06 22.56
C ALA A 14 29.24 33.57 22.52
N CYS A 15 28.42 33.13 23.48
CA CYS A 15 27.78 31.84 23.43
C CYS A 15 26.76 31.90 22.30
N SER A 16 27.17 31.49 21.10
CA SER A 16 26.25 31.23 20.01
C SER A 16 25.37 30.06 20.42
N ILE A 17 24.16 30.36 20.86
CA ILE A 17 23.07 29.38 20.90
C ILE A 17 22.88 28.94 19.45
N LEU A 18 23.46 27.79 19.10
CA LEU A 18 23.08 27.02 17.93
C LEU A 18 21.59 26.75 18.08
N ARG A 19 20.76 27.57 17.44
CA ARG A 19 19.38 27.18 17.16
C ARG A 19 19.51 25.89 16.35
N PRO A 20 18.91 24.76 16.77
CA PRO A 20 18.80 23.63 15.87
C PRO A 20 17.85 24.09 14.76
N ASP A 21 18.43 24.56 13.65
CA ASP A 21 17.72 25.00 12.44
C ASP A 21 17.20 23.80 11.63
N VAL A 22 17.22 22.61 12.23
CA VAL A 22 16.64 21.40 11.69
C VAL A 22 15.22 21.33 12.21
N ASN A 23 14.27 21.85 11.44
CA ASN A 23 12.87 21.51 11.62
C ASN A 23 12.79 19.97 11.57
N PRO A 24 12.47 19.28 12.68
CA PRO A 24 12.50 17.82 12.69
C PRO A 24 11.45 17.35 11.69
N TRP A 25 11.89 16.60 10.67
CA TRP A 25 10.96 16.00 9.73
C TRP A 25 10.00 15.12 10.51
N ILE A 26 8.70 15.42 10.41
CA ILE A 26 7.66 14.63 11.06
C ILE A 26 7.15 13.64 10.01
N PRO A 27 7.29 12.33 10.26
CA PRO A 27 6.78 11.33 9.32
C PRO A 27 5.27 11.53 9.10
N PRO A 28 4.77 11.37 7.86
CA PRO A 28 3.35 11.49 7.54
C PRO A 28 2.55 10.30 8.09
N PHE A 29 3.16 9.44 8.90
CA PHE A 29 2.58 8.27 9.53
C PHE A 29 3.11 8.09 10.96
N SER A 30 2.48 7.18 11.69
CA SER A 30 2.92 6.70 12.99
C SER A 30 2.80 5.19 13.04
N ILE A 31 3.69 4.57 13.81
CA ILE A 31 3.69 3.15 14.15
C ILE A 31 3.69 3.11 15.68
N ASP A 32 3.16 2.04 16.30
CA ASP A 32 3.14 1.94 17.76
C ASP A 32 4.55 2.09 18.37
N LYS A 33 4.61 2.52 19.64
CA LYS A 33 5.76 3.17 20.31
C LYS A 33 7.09 2.42 20.33
N ALA A 34 7.17 1.19 19.81
CA ALA A 34 8.38 0.36 19.77
C ALA A 34 9.23 0.52 18.49
N CYS A 35 8.84 1.38 17.55
CA CYS A 35 9.55 1.55 16.28
C CYS A 35 10.24 2.91 16.15
N GLU A 36 11.50 2.90 15.71
CA GLU A 36 12.26 4.09 15.33
C GLU A 36 12.16 4.34 13.82
N ILE A 37 11.98 5.60 13.41
CA ILE A 37 11.86 5.99 12.01
C ILE A 37 13.09 6.82 11.63
N HIS A 38 13.85 6.33 10.66
CA HIS A 38 15.08 6.94 10.17
C HIS A 38 14.87 7.47 8.74
N PRO A 39 14.55 8.76 8.56
CA PRO A 39 14.45 9.35 7.23
C PRO A 39 15.78 9.38 6.52
N ASP A 40 15.78 9.20 5.20
CA ASP A 40 16.96 9.47 4.39
C ASP A 40 17.35 10.95 4.49
N GLU A 41 18.65 11.27 4.47
CA GLU A 41 19.22 12.63 4.72
C GLU A 41 18.74 13.74 3.75
N LYS A 42 17.87 13.42 2.80
CA LYS A 42 17.32 14.39 1.85
C LYS A 42 16.12 15.12 2.48
N LYS A 43 16.16 16.46 2.42
CA LYS A 43 15.01 17.33 2.70
C LYS A 43 13.80 16.82 1.90
N ASP A 44 12.68 16.60 2.59
CA ASP A 44 11.41 16.01 2.09
C ASP A 44 11.29 14.49 2.09
N SER A 45 12.21 13.76 2.74
CA SER A 45 12.41 12.30 2.65
C SER A 45 11.14 11.46 2.43
N ILE A 46 10.85 11.33 1.13
CA ILE A 46 9.88 10.41 0.55
C ILE A 46 10.24 8.97 0.92
N ARG A 47 11.47 8.70 1.36
CA ARG A 47 11.99 7.37 1.69
C ARG A 47 12.79 7.38 2.98
N GLY A 48 12.93 6.21 3.58
CA GLY A 48 13.81 5.96 4.70
C GLY A 48 13.60 4.56 5.23
N SER A 49 14.06 4.31 6.46
CA SER A 49 13.92 3.02 7.12
C SER A 49 13.17 3.12 8.45
N ILE A 50 12.61 2.00 8.88
CA ILE A 50 11.95 1.81 10.16
C ILE A 50 12.62 0.63 10.85
N GLN A 51 12.94 0.78 12.13
CA GLN A 51 13.49 -0.28 12.96
C GLN A 51 12.50 -0.60 14.09
N CYS A 52 11.97 -1.82 14.15
CA CYS A 52 11.05 -2.30 15.19
C CYS A 52 11.60 -3.59 15.80
N ASP A 53 11.93 -3.63 17.10
CA ASP A 53 12.42 -4.83 17.83
C ASP A 53 13.39 -5.74 17.04
N GLY A 54 14.35 -5.15 16.31
CA GLY A 54 15.35 -5.88 15.49
C GLY A 54 14.95 -6.19 14.04
N ASP A 55 13.71 -5.94 13.64
CA ASP A 55 13.23 -5.97 12.26
C ASP A 55 13.38 -4.62 11.58
N LYS A 56 13.86 -4.65 10.33
CA LYS A 56 14.09 -3.48 9.50
C LYS A 56 13.13 -3.47 8.33
N TYR A 57 12.49 -2.32 8.12
CA TYR A 57 11.64 -2.03 6.98
C TYR A 57 12.14 -0.81 6.23
N ASP A 58 11.86 -0.75 4.94
CA ASP A 58 12.00 0.44 4.13
C ASP A 58 10.61 1.04 3.89
N TYR A 59 10.51 2.36 4.01
CA TYR A 59 9.27 3.08 3.71
C TYR A 59 9.41 3.99 2.51
N GLU A 60 8.30 4.19 1.79
CA GLU A 60 8.15 5.16 0.72
C GLU A 60 6.82 5.92 0.86
N TYR A 61 6.82 7.24 0.70
CA TYR A 61 5.64 8.09 0.72
C TYR A 61 5.52 8.96 -0.55
N HIS A 62 5.07 8.33 -1.64
CA HIS A 62 5.04 8.90 -2.98
C HIS A 62 3.82 8.44 -3.78
N GLU A 63 3.51 9.11 -4.89
CA GLU A 63 2.42 8.71 -5.80
C GLU A 63 2.66 7.32 -6.42
N ASN A 64 3.94 7.02 -6.69
CA ASN A 64 4.41 5.78 -7.32
C ASN A 64 5.08 4.83 -6.32
N SER A 65 4.75 4.91 -5.03
CA SER A 65 5.32 4.00 -4.03
C SER A 65 5.06 2.54 -4.38
N TYR A 66 5.98 1.68 -3.97
CA TYR A 66 5.89 0.24 -4.21
C TYR A 66 4.55 -0.34 -3.75
N GLN A 67 3.88 -1.11 -4.63
CA GLN A 67 2.50 -1.57 -4.42
C GLN A 67 2.42 -2.94 -3.71
N GLY A 68 3.56 -3.62 -3.52
CA GLY A 68 3.57 -5.01 -3.09
C GLY A 68 3.09 -6.00 -4.15
N PRO A 69 3.06 -7.30 -3.80
CA PRO A 69 2.45 -8.31 -4.65
C PRO A 69 0.97 -8.03 -4.89
N LEU A 70 0.50 -8.45 -6.07
CA LEU A 70 -0.90 -8.36 -6.44
C LEU A 70 -1.68 -9.55 -5.86
N THR A 71 -2.81 -9.24 -5.23
CA THR A 71 -3.85 -10.22 -4.91
C THR A 71 -4.41 -10.86 -6.17
N ALA A 72 -5.02 -12.04 -6.06
CA ALA A 72 -5.72 -12.66 -7.18
C ALA A 72 -6.77 -11.70 -7.80
N ALA A 73 -7.49 -10.96 -6.95
CA ALA A 73 -8.48 -9.97 -7.39
C ALA A 73 -7.85 -8.83 -8.19
N GLU A 74 -6.72 -8.28 -7.77
CA GLU A 74 -5.98 -7.25 -8.52
C GLU A 74 -5.44 -7.80 -9.85
N LYS A 75 -4.84 -9.01 -9.84
CA LYS A 75 -4.37 -9.69 -11.06
C LYS A 75 -5.50 -9.84 -12.08
N PHE A 76 -6.65 -10.36 -11.64
CA PHE A 76 -7.83 -10.48 -12.51
C PHE A 76 -8.39 -9.12 -12.92
N ARG A 77 -8.39 -8.10 -12.05
CA ARG A 77 -8.84 -6.74 -12.40
C ARG A 77 -8.06 -6.20 -13.61
N TYR A 78 -6.73 -6.34 -13.60
CA TYR A 78 -5.90 -5.92 -14.73
C TYR A 78 -6.19 -6.72 -15.99
N ALA A 79 -6.32 -8.04 -15.88
CA ALA A 79 -6.69 -8.90 -17.01
C ALA A 79 -8.10 -8.57 -17.55
N PHE A 80 -9.03 -8.21 -16.65
CA PHE A 80 -10.39 -7.85 -17.00
C PHE A 80 -10.44 -6.55 -17.80
N ILE A 81 -9.79 -5.51 -17.30
CA ILE A 81 -9.68 -4.22 -17.99
C ILE A 81 -8.95 -4.40 -19.33
N GLY A 82 -7.86 -5.16 -19.36
CA GLY A 82 -7.09 -5.36 -20.60
C GLY A 82 -7.84 -6.18 -21.65
N ASN A 83 -8.44 -7.31 -21.24
CA ASN A 83 -8.80 -8.37 -22.17
C ASN A 83 -10.22 -8.95 -22.00
N TYR A 84 -10.81 -8.95 -20.80
CA TYR A 84 -12.07 -9.68 -20.56
C TYR A 84 -13.34 -8.84 -20.50
N HIS A 85 -13.25 -7.53 -20.29
CA HIS A 85 -14.42 -6.67 -20.07
C HIS A 85 -15.42 -6.73 -21.24
N ASN A 86 -14.95 -6.67 -22.49
CA ASN A 86 -15.82 -6.75 -23.66
C ASN A 86 -16.62 -8.06 -23.71
N LYS A 87 -15.96 -9.20 -23.45
CA LYS A 87 -16.62 -10.50 -23.42
C LYS A 87 -17.64 -10.61 -22.28
N PHE A 88 -17.31 -10.07 -21.12
CA PHE A 88 -18.23 -10.01 -19.99
C PHE A 88 -19.50 -9.22 -20.35
N PHE A 89 -19.35 -8.00 -20.86
CA PHE A 89 -20.48 -7.12 -21.18
C PHE A 89 -21.35 -7.66 -22.32
N ASP A 90 -20.74 -8.26 -23.35
CA ASP A 90 -21.45 -8.93 -24.44
C ASP A 90 -22.40 -10.03 -23.90
N HIS A 91 -21.91 -10.88 -23.00
CA HIS A 91 -22.71 -11.98 -22.45
C HIS A 91 -23.79 -11.56 -21.45
N ILE A 92 -23.71 -10.34 -20.93
CA ILE A 92 -24.79 -9.75 -20.12
C ILE A 92 -25.64 -8.75 -20.92
N TYR A 93 -25.52 -8.78 -22.25
CA TYR A 93 -26.29 -7.97 -23.20
C TYR A 93 -26.15 -6.45 -22.98
N ILE A 94 -24.94 -6.00 -22.63
CA ILE A 94 -24.56 -4.60 -22.58
C ILE A 94 -23.74 -4.28 -23.84
N ASP A 95 -24.14 -3.23 -24.56
CA ASP A 95 -23.44 -2.75 -25.76
C ASP A 95 -21.95 -2.56 -25.46
N THR A 96 -21.09 -3.13 -26.32
CA THR A 96 -19.63 -3.06 -26.20
C THR A 96 -19.12 -1.62 -26.28
N LYS A 97 -19.85 -0.68 -26.90
CA LYS A 97 -19.53 0.76 -26.85
C LYS A 97 -19.69 1.36 -25.45
N LEU A 98 -20.46 0.71 -24.58
CA LEU A 98 -20.64 1.09 -23.18
C LEU A 98 -19.73 0.30 -22.22
N SER A 99 -19.05 -0.75 -22.69
CA SER A 99 -18.19 -1.59 -21.86
C SER A 99 -17.10 -0.78 -21.15
N ALA A 100 -16.43 0.10 -21.89
CA ALA A 100 -15.37 0.98 -21.37
C ALA A 100 -15.89 1.95 -20.29
N LYS A 101 -17.17 2.35 -20.36
CA LYS A 101 -17.77 3.23 -19.35
C LYS A 101 -18.09 2.49 -18.06
N TYR A 102 -18.29 1.18 -18.12
CA TYR A 102 -18.75 0.37 -16.99
C TYR A 102 -17.70 -0.57 -16.42
N MET A 103 -16.53 -0.73 -17.06
CA MET A 103 -15.49 -1.66 -16.60
C MET A 103 -15.07 -1.43 -15.15
N ASP A 104 -14.99 -0.17 -14.71
CA ASP A 104 -14.63 0.19 -13.33
C ASP A 104 -15.78 -0.07 -12.34
N SER A 105 -17.01 -0.20 -12.82
CA SER A 105 -18.20 -0.48 -12.00
C SER A 105 -18.42 -1.97 -11.72
N VAL A 106 -17.57 -2.85 -12.26
CA VAL A 106 -17.63 -4.28 -11.97
C VAL A 106 -16.86 -4.54 -10.67
N GLU A 107 -17.52 -5.13 -9.68
CA GLU A 107 -16.91 -5.58 -8.43
C GLU A 107 -16.42 -7.02 -8.58
N ILE A 108 -15.24 -7.33 -8.04
CA ILE A 108 -14.71 -8.70 -7.99
C ILE A 108 -14.94 -9.20 -6.57
N LEU A 109 -15.82 -10.17 -6.40
CA LEU A 109 -16.20 -10.70 -5.08
C LEU A 109 -15.29 -11.85 -4.65
N ALA A 110 -14.98 -12.76 -5.57
CA ALA A 110 -14.17 -13.92 -5.29
C ALA A 110 -13.47 -14.43 -6.55
N ILE A 111 -12.35 -15.11 -6.37
CA ILE A 111 -11.67 -15.86 -7.42
C ILE A 111 -11.34 -17.23 -6.85
N MET A 112 -11.64 -18.27 -7.60
CA MET A 112 -11.38 -19.65 -7.20
C MET A 112 -11.03 -20.52 -8.40
N GLN A 113 -10.46 -21.69 -8.12
CA GLN A 113 -10.19 -22.69 -9.14
C GLN A 113 -11.52 -23.20 -9.71
N LYS A 114 -11.58 -23.39 -11.04
CA LYS A 114 -12.79 -23.84 -11.72
C LYS A 114 -13.27 -25.21 -11.23
N ASN A 115 -12.35 -26.10 -10.86
CA ASN A 115 -12.68 -27.43 -10.32
C ASN A 115 -13.30 -27.39 -8.91
N GLN A 116 -13.15 -26.28 -8.17
CA GLN A 116 -13.73 -26.06 -6.84
C GLN A 116 -15.10 -25.36 -6.91
N PHE A 117 -15.41 -24.69 -8.01
CA PHE A 117 -16.66 -23.97 -8.20
C PHE A 117 -17.84 -24.93 -8.45
N ARG A 118 -18.98 -24.67 -7.80
CA ARG A 118 -20.19 -25.52 -7.85
C ARG A 118 -21.42 -24.84 -8.46
N GLY A 119 -21.31 -23.59 -8.89
CA GLY A 119 -22.44 -22.83 -9.47
C GLY A 119 -22.53 -22.92 -10.99
N THR A 120 -23.40 -22.09 -11.55
CA THR A 120 -23.54 -21.93 -13.01
C THR A 120 -22.57 -20.86 -13.52
N TYR A 121 -21.86 -21.17 -14.60
CA TYR A 121 -21.00 -20.23 -15.30
C TYR A 121 -21.81 -19.24 -16.15
N LEU A 122 -21.26 -18.05 -16.36
CA LEU A 122 -21.82 -17.08 -17.31
C LEU A 122 -21.82 -17.64 -18.75
N PHE A 123 -20.83 -18.48 -19.07
CA PHE A 123 -20.73 -19.19 -20.34
C PHE A 123 -19.83 -20.41 -20.19
N GLU A 124 -19.95 -21.36 -21.11
CA GLU A 124 -19.07 -22.53 -21.16
C GLU A 124 -17.68 -22.16 -21.68
N CYS A 125 -16.64 -22.63 -20.98
CA CYS A 125 -15.25 -22.42 -21.38
C CYS A 125 -14.38 -23.63 -21.05
N LYS A 126 -14.03 -24.42 -22.07
CA LYS A 126 -13.23 -25.64 -21.88
C LYS A 126 -11.78 -25.35 -21.45
N ALA A 127 -11.17 -24.31 -22.00
CA ALA A 127 -9.78 -23.95 -21.71
C ALA A 127 -9.59 -23.19 -20.38
N CYS A 128 -10.66 -22.67 -19.78
CA CYS A 128 -10.59 -21.89 -18.55
C CYS A 128 -10.29 -22.79 -17.34
N ASN A 129 -9.43 -22.31 -16.43
CA ASN A 129 -9.03 -23.01 -15.21
C ASN A 129 -9.46 -22.29 -13.93
N GLN A 130 -9.90 -21.04 -14.00
CA GLN A 130 -10.37 -20.25 -12.84
C GLN A 130 -11.73 -19.62 -13.10
N VAL A 131 -12.39 -19.19 -12.03
CA VAL A 131 -13.70 -18.51 -12.06
C VAL A 131 -13.63 -17.28 -11.16
N ALA A 132 -14.02 -16.14 -11.72
CA ALA A 132 -14.20 -14.90 -10.98
C ALA A 132 -15.70 -14.67 -10.75
N THR A 133 -16.11 -14.54 -9.50
CA THR A 133 -17.47 -14.09 -9.16
C THR A 133 -17.47 -12.57 -9.19
N LEU A 134 -18.19 -12.01 -10.16
CA LEU A 134 -18.28 -10.59 -10.44
C LEU A 134 -19.65 -10.07 -10.04
N ARG A 135 -19.71 -8.85 -9.49
CA ARG A 135 -20.97 -8.15 -9.26
C ARG A 135 -21.05 -6.91 -10.13
N PHE A 136 -22.16 -6.77 -10.85
CA PHE A 136 -22.47 -5.59 -11.65
C PHE A 136 -23.96 -5.28 -11.51
N ARG A 137 -24.30 -4.02 -11.19
CA ARG A 137 -25.69 -3.57 -10.96
C ARG A 137 -26.48 -4.49 -10.03
N LYS A 138 -25.86 -4.88 -8.90
CA LYS A 138 -26.42 -5.77 -7.86
C LYS A 138 -26.69 -7.21 -8.32
N LYS A 139 -26.26 -7.62 -9.52
CA LYS A 139 -26.33 -9.00 -10.01
C LYS A 139 -24.94 -9.64 -9.98
N GLU A 140 -24.91 -10.92 -9.66
CA GLU A 140 -23.68 -11.70 -9.63
C GLU A 140 -23.55 -12.57 -10.88
N TYR A 141 -22.32 -12.67 -11.38
CA TYR A 141 -21.96 -13.36 -12.61
C TYR A 141 -20.68 -14.15 -12.37
N ASN A 142 -20.70 -15.45 -12.67
CA ASN A 142 -19.53 -16.31 -12.49
C ASN A 142 -18.79 -16.42 -13.81
N PHE A 143 -17.76 -15.60 -13.99
CA PHE A 143 -17.01 -15.47 -15.23
C PHE A 143 -15.85 -16.46 -15.24
N PRO A 144 -15.90 -17.55 -16.04
CA PRO A 144 -14.76 -18.44 -16.19
C PRO A 144 -13.68 -17.77 -17.06
N PHE A 145 -12.42 -17.90 -16.65
CA PHE A 145 -11.27 -17.36 -17.36
C PHE A 145 -10.06 -18.30 -17.26
N PHE A 146 -9.09 -18.07 -18.15
CA PHE A 146 -7.81 -18.76 -18.10
C PHE A 146 -6.77 -17.87 -17.43
N SER A 147 -6.00 -18.43 -16.51
CA SER A 147 -4.80 -17.80 -15.97
C SER A 147 -3.67 -18.82 -15.94
N ASP A 148 -2.51 -18.41 -16.42
CA ASP A 148 -1.24 -19.14 -16.31
C ASP A 148 -0.70 -19.18 -14.88
N GLN A 149 -1.12 -18.22 -14.05
CA GLN A 149 -0.75 -18.15 -12.65
C GLN A 149 -1.63 -19.08 -11.81
N ALA A 150 -1.00 -20.08 -11.20
CA ALA A 150 -1.67 -20.90 -10.22
C ALA A 150 -2.15 -20.02 -9.06
N LEU A 151 -3.40 -20.21 -8.61
CA LEU A 151 -3.85 -19.66 -7.33
C LEU A 151 -3.00 -20.16 -6.15
N ASP A 152 -2.17 -21.19 -6.37
CA ASP A 152 -1.21 -21.67 -5.38
C ASP A 152 -0.10 -20.65 -5.06
N GLU A 153 0.15 -19.63 -5.90
CA GLU A 153 0.97 -18.49 -5.49
C GLU A 153 0.29 -17.66 -4.36
N ALA A 154 -1.05 -17.69 -4.29
CA ALA A 154 -1.78 -17.16 -3.12
C ALA A 154 -1.52 -18.00 -1.85
N ASN A 155 -0.90 -19.18 -1.97
CA ASN A 155 -0.42 -19.91 -0.80
C ASN A 155 0.87 -19.34 -0.22
N GLU A 156 1.67 -18.55 -0.96
CA GLU A 156 2.93 -18.01 -0.43
C GLU A 156 2.77 -16.73 0.39
N THR A 157 1.64 -16.02 0.25
CA THR A 157 1.41 -14.72 0.89
C THR A 157 0.02 -14.64 1.49
N ASN A 158 -0.08 -14.23 2.76
CA ASN A 158 -1.33 -13.86 3.39
C ASN A 158 -1.62 -12.38 3.13
N PHE A 159 -2.80 -12.08 2.60
CA PHE A 159 -3.27 -10.70 2.42
C PHE A 159 -4.30 -10.35 3.48
N TYR A 160 -4.11 -9.18 4.12
CA TYR A 160 -5.08 -8.57 5.03
C TYR A 160 -5.48 -7.22 4.45
N LEU A 161 -6.75 -7.10 4.05
CA LEU A 161 -7.28 -5.92 3.38
C LEU A 161 -8.33 -5.28 4.29
N ASP A 162 -8.15 -4.00 4.61
CA ASP A 162 -9.13 -3.24 5.38
C ASP A 162 -9.12 -1.75 4.99
N THR A 163 -9.98 -0.97 5.65
CA THR A 163 -10.00 0.48 5.55
C THR A 163 -9.77 1.09 6.92
N ILE A 164 -8.95 2.14 6.96
CA ILE A 164 -8.61 2.84 8.21
C ILE A 164 -8.30 4.30 7.93
N ASP A 165 -8.89 5.21 8.72
CA ASP A 165 -8.66 6.67 8.65
C ASP A 165 -8.81 7.29 7.25
N GLY A 166 -9.73 6.76 6.44
CA GLY A 166 -9.95 7.22 5.05
C GLY A 166 -8.97 6.66 4.03
N TYR A 167 -8.17 5.66 4.41
CA TYR A 167 -7.25 4.93 3.54
C TYR A 167 -7.71 3.48 3.36
N TYR A 168 -7.53 2.95 2.15
CA TYR A 168 -7.44 1.52 1.90
C TYR A 168 -6.06 1.04 2.36
N ARG A 169 -6.03 -0.08 3.08
CA ARG A 169 -4.79 -0.68 3.54
C ARG A 169 -4.72 -2.13 3.06
N LYS A 170 -3.63 -2.44 2.37
CA LYS A 170 -3.24 -3.80 1.96
C LYS A 170 -1.99 -4.18 2.74
N ILE A 171 -2.11 -5.16 3.62
CA ILE A 171 -0.97 -5.81 4.28
C ILE A 171 -0.75 -7.16 3.62
N TYR A 172 0.50 -7.46 3.27
CA TYR A 172 0.91 -8.73 2.70
C TYR A 172 2.01 -9.33 3.58
N ILE A 173 1.81 -10.58 4.00
CA ILE A 173 2.74 -11.30 4.88
C ILE A 173 3.20 -12.58 4.17
N SER A 174 4.49 -12.72 3.92
CA SER A 174 5.06 -13.95 3.35
C SER A 174 4.90 -15.13 4.31
N LYS A 175 4.42 -16.26 3.80
CA LYS A 175 4.43 -17.57 4.49
C LYS A 175 5.76 -18.31 4.33
N THR A 176 6.62 -17.86 3.42
CA THR A 176 7.89 -18.51 3.05
C THR A 176 9.12 -17.71 3.51
N GLY A 177 8.92 -16.68 4.33
CA GLY A 177 10.00 -15.82 4.84
C GLY A 177 10.53 -14.78 3.84
N LYS A 178 9.89 -14.65 2.67
CA LYS A 178 10.17 -13.63 1.66
C LYS A 178 9.63 -12.26 2.10
N GLU A 179 9.33 -11.41 1.12
CA GLU A 179 8.88 -10.05 1.31
C GLU A 179 7.54 -9.94 2.06
N SER A 180 7.46 -9.03 3.03
CA SER A 180 6.21 -8.61 3.68
C SER A 180 6.12 -7.10 3.73
N GLY A 181 4.91 -6.57 3.83
CA GLY A 181 4.73 -5.14 3.86
C GLY A 181 3.28 -4.67 3.89
N LEU A 182 3.15 -3.37 3.75
CA LEU A 182 1.92 -2.60 3.81
C LEU A 182 1.93 -1.56 2.69
N LEU A 183 0.80 -1.45 2.03
CA LEU A 183 0.45 -0.32 1.17
C LEU A 183 -0.77 0.38 1.78
N MET A 184 -0.72 1.70 1.89
CA MET A 184 -1.87 2.54 2.21
C MET A 184 -2.11 3.59 1.12
N GLU A 185 -3.34 3.64 0.64
CA GLU A 185 -3.80 4.54 -0.42
C GLU A 185 -5.09 5.24 0.00
N LYS A 186 -5.27 6.52 -0.33
CA LYS A 186 -6.51 7.24 0.03
C LYS A 186 -7.72 6.61 -0.69
N LEU A 187 -8.81 6.39 0.04
CA LEU A 187 -10.08 5.91 -0.55
C LEU A 187 -10.67 6.93 -1.52
N VAL A 188 -10.54 8.22 -1.19
CA VAL A 188 -11.02 9.34 -1.99
C VAL A 188 -9.85 10.28 -2.25
N GLY A 189 -9.54 10.49 -3.53
CA GLY A 189 -8.43 11.33 -3.94
C GLY A 189 -8.17 11.26 -5.44
N ARG A 190 -7.29 12.15 -5.93
CA ARG A 190 -6.76 12.05 -7.28
C ARG A 190 -5.88 10.81 -7.38
N ARG A 191 -5.74 10.23 -8.59
CA ARG A 191 -4.79 9.13 -8.85
C ARG A 191 -3.35 9.47 -8.45
N SER A 192 -3.01 10.77 -8.45
CA SER A 192 -1.74 11.33 -7.98
C SER A 192 -1.68 11.53 -6.46
N ALA A 193 -2.55 10.90 -5.67
CA ALA A 193 -2.45 10.97 -4.22
C ALA A 193 -1.22 10.17 -3.75
N LYS A 194 -0.46 10.73 -2.81
CA LYS A 194 0.67 10.03 -2.19
C LYS A 194 0.18 8.76 -1.49
N LYS A 195 0.92 7.68 -1.70
CA LYS A 195 0.72 6.36 -1.11
C LYS A 195 1.84 6.10 -0.12
N LEU A 196 1.52 5.43 0.98
CA LEU A 196 2.53 4.94 1.92
C LEU A 196 2.79 3.47 1.60
N ALA A 197 4.04 3.12 1.33
CA ALA A 197 4.51 1.75 1.30
C ALA A 197 5.50 1.54 2.44
N ILE A 198 5.39 0.42 3.16
CA ILE A 198 6.35 -0.05 4.16
C ILE A 198 6.60 -1.51 3.83
N HIS A 199 7.85 -1.93 3.66
CA HIS A 199 8.15 -3.31 3.27
C HIS A 199 9.48 -3.77 3.82
N SER A 200 9.62 -5.08 4.04
CA SER A 200 10.87 -5.74 4.36
C SER A 200 11.17 -6.77 3.28
N SER A 201 12.44 -6.89 2.87
CA SER A 201 12.84 -7.91 1.90
C SER A 201 12.75 -9.34 2.45
N THR A 202 12.73 -9.50 3.77
CA THR A 202 12.63 -10.79 4.46
C THR A 202 11.70 -10.68 5.66
N THR A 203 11.02 -11.78 5.97
CA THR A 203 10.09 -11.88 7.12
C THR A 203 10.63 -12.92 8.08
N LYS A 204 11.10 -12.48 9.24
CA LYS A 204 11.61 -13.36 10.30
C LYS A 204 10.46 -13.87 11.16
N ASP A 205 9.63 -12.95 11.63
CA ASP A 205 8.45 -13.22 12.45
C ASP A 205 7.19 -12.67 11.77
N PRO A 206 6.38 -13.54 11.13
CA PRO A 206 5.14 -13.13 10.47
C PRO A 206 4.09 -12.51 11.41
N GLU A 207 4.01 -12.96 12.66
CA GLU A 207 3.01 -12.48 13.62
C GLU A 207 3.40 -11.09 14.12
N ASN A 208 4.67 -10.91 14.46
CA ASN A 208 5.19 -9.62 14.92
C ASN A 208 5.19 -8.58 13.77
N THR A 209 5.58 -9.00 12.57
CA THR A 209 5.48 -8.15 11.36
C THR A 209 4.03 -7.71 11.13
N LEU A 210 3.06 -8.62 11.24
CA LEU A 210 1.66 -8.28 11.10
C LEU A 210 1.19 -7.30 12.19
N TYR A 211 1.65 -7.47 13.44
CA TYR A 211 1.36 -6.56 14.54
C TYR A 211 1.82 -5.13 14.22
N TYR A 212 3.09 -4.94 13.83
CA TYR A 212 3.62 -3.61 13.52
C TYR A 212 2.89 -2.98 12.33
N LEU A 213 2.71 -3.72 11.23
CA LEU A 213 2.04 -3.20 10.04
C LEU A 213 0.56 -2.85 10.31
N LYS A 214 -0.13 -3.63 11.17
CA LYS A 214 -1.49 -3.28 11.62
C LYS A 214 -1.53 -2.03 12.50
N SER A 215 -0.44 -1.68 13.16
CA SER A 215 -0.35 -0.47 14.00
C SER A 215 -0.13 0.82 13.20
N VAL A 216 0.29 0.72 11.93
CA VAL A 216 0.55 1.88 11.07
C VAL A 216 -0.71 2.73 10.89
N ARG A 217 -0.58 4.04 11.07
CA ARG A 217 -1.62 5.06 10.84
C ARG A 217 -1.03 6.21 10.04
N ASN A 218 -1.76 6.74 9.07
CA ASN A 218 -1.38 8.01 8.43
C ASN A 218 -1.75 9.17 9.36
N ARG A 219 -0.83 10.13 9.53
CA ARG A 219 -1.13 11.37 10.27
C ARG A 219 -1.97 12.26 9.37
N HIS A 220 -3.12 12.69 9.86
CA HIS A 220 -3.84 13.79 9.23
C HIS A 220 -3.00 15.06 9.39
N HIS A 221 -2.43 15.55 8.29
CA HIS A 221 -2.01 16.94 8.24
C HIS A 221 -3.29 17.78 8.22
N ASP A 222 -3.69 18.30 9.38
CA ASP A 222 -4.69 19.37 9.51
C ASP A 222 -4.24 20.56 8.66
N LYS A 223 -4.58 20.55 7.36
CA LYS A 223 -4.44 21.70 6.45
C LYS A 223 -5.70 21.99 5.63
N ASP A 224 -6.80 21.29 5.91
CA ASP A 224 -8.10 21.53 5.27
C ASP A 224 -9.11 22.16 6.25
N LYS A 225 -8.64 23.02 7.16
CA LYS A 225 -9.48 24.04 7.82
C LYS A 225 -9.10 25.42 7.30
N LYS A 226 -9.66 25.79 6.16
CA LYS A 226 -9.90 27.19 5.79
C LYS A 226 -11.22 27.28 5.05
#